data_AF-A0A4P5T3W5-F1
#
_entry.id   AF-A0A4P5T3W5-F1
#
_cell.length_a   1.000
_cell.length_b   1.000
_cell.length_c   1.000
_cell.angle_alpha   90.00
_cell.angle_beta   90.00
_cell.angle_gamma   90.00
#
_symmetry.space_group_name_H-M   'P 1'
#
loop_
_entity.id
_entity.type
_entity.pdbx_description
1 polymer ?
#
loop_
_entity_poly.entity_id
_entity_poly.type
_entity_poly.pdbx_seq_one_letter_code
_entity_poly.pdbx_strand_id
1 'polypeptide(L)'
;MAERTTKLVLDNSLITEAFFEGTRLLGIVAPIRGYQFCWHLNNSIGLDFRINELEIKRIYKKRQYSFAVYEYKEPTGSLEHYIYNNKFDGEFLLPEFKHLDFLWLMREDEVSDASIQQTIQIIRTIPPVQLVAELPVEQVKNKENLVF
;
A
#
# COMPACT_ATOMS: atom_id res chain seq x y z
N MET A 1 -45.90 -4.44 -10.02
CA MET A 1 -45.28 -4.21 -8.69
C MET A 1 -43.87 -4.78 -8.75
N ALA A 2 -42.88 -3.91 -8.55
CA ALA A 2 -41.44 -4.14 -8.27
C ALA A 2 -40.74 -5.37 -8.89
N GLU A 3 -40.10 -5.17 -10.04
CA GLU A 3 -38.87 -5.90 -10.38
C GLU A 3 -37.76 -5.39 -9.46
N ARG A 4 -37.42 -6.19 -8.42
CA ARG A 4 -36.21 -6.00 -7.64
C ARG A 4 -35.02 -6.29 -8.54
N THR A 5 -34.42 -5.23 -9.07
CA THR A 5 -33.10 -5.29 -9.68
C THR A 5 -32.11 -5.63 -8.57
N THR A 6 -31.78 -6.90 -8.43
CA THR A 6 -30.65 -7.38 -7.63
C THR A 6 -29.40 -6.83 -8.32
N LYS A 7 -29.04 -5.59 -7.98
CA LYS A 7 -27.77 -5.00 -8.41
C LYS A 7 -26.67 -5.93 -7.93
N LEU A 8 -25.80 -6.30 -8.86
CA LEU A 8 -24.55 -7.04 -8.67
C LEU A 8 -23.60 -6.28 -7.72
N VAL A 9 -24.00 -6.15 -6.46
CA VAL A 9 -23.16 -5.81 -5.32
C VAL A 9 -22.72 -7.14 -4.70
N LEU A 10 -22.37 -8.11 -5.55
CA LEU A 10 -21.69 -9.32 -5.08
C LEU A 10 -20.26 -8.91 -4.76
N ASP A 11 -19.97 -8.97 -3.46
CA ASP A 11 -18.70 -9.47 -2.96
C ASP A 11 -17.47 -8.57 -3.09
N ASN A 12 -17.59 -7.25 -3.35
CA ASN A 12 -16.42 -6.37 -3.20
C ASN A 12 -15.78 -6.49 -1.80
N SER A 13 -16.59 -6.61 -0.75
CA SER A 13 -16.09 -6.82 0.62
C SER A 13 -15.37 -8.16 0.79
N LEU A 14 -15.90 -9.25 0.21
CA LEU A 14 -15.32 -10.58 0.32
C LEU A 14 -14.07 -10.74 -0.56
N ILE A 15 -14.03 -10.12 -1.73
CA ILE A 15 -12.83 -10.01 -2.59
C ILE A 15 -11.75 -9.17 -1.90
N THR A 16 -12.16 -8.08 -1.24
CA THR A 16 -11.26 -7.23 -0.45
C THR A 16 -10.70 -8.01 0.73
N GLU A 17 -11.52 -8.73 1.49
CA GLU A 17 -11.07 -9.57 2.60
C GLU A 17 -10.11 -10.67 2.13
N ALA A 18 -10.43 -11.37 1.05
CA ALA A 18 -9.53 -12.37 0.46
C ALA A 18 -8.22 -11.76 -0.07
N PHE A 19 -8.26 -10.54 -0.60
CA PHE A 19 -7.06 -9.82 -1.05
C PHE A 19 -6.14 -9.45 0.12
N PHE A 20 -6.71 -9.16 1.30
CA PHE A 20 -5.97 -8.81 2.49
C PHE A 20 -5.64 -9.99 3.40
N GLU A 21 -6.14 -11.18 3.10
CA GLU A 21 -5.82 -12.41 3.84
C GLU A 21 -4.31 -12.68 3.75
N GLY A 22 -3.66 -12.87 4.91
CA GLY A 22 -2.20 -13.05 4.99
C GLY A 22 -1.35 -11.79 4.75
N THR A 23 -1.95 -10.68 4.31
CA THR A 23 -1.20 -9.45 4.02
C THR A 23 -0.73 -8.71 5.26
N ARG A 24 0.42 -8.06 5.15
CA ARG A 24 0.94 -7.14 6.17
C ARG A 24 1.06 -5.75 5.60
N LEU A 25 0.69 -4.74 6.40
CA LEU A 25 0.73 -3.35 6.00
C LEU A 25 1.64 -2.56 6.94
N LEU A 26 2.55 -1.77 6.36
CA LEU A 26 3.39 -0.85 7.10
C LEU A 26 3.06 0.60 6.70
N GLY A 27 2.97 1.46 7.70
CA GLY A 27 2.88 2.90 7.56
C GLY A 27 4.24 3.56 7.70
N ILE A 28 4.57 4.47 6.78
CA ILE A 28 5.87 5.11 6.71
C ILE A 28 5.69 6.63 6.64
N VAL A 29 6.41 7.35 7.49
CA VAL A 29 6.49 8.81 7.48
C VAL A 29 7.87 9.19 6.97
N ALA A 30 7.93 9.84 5.82
CA ALA A 30 9.15 10.25 5.17
C ALA A 30 8.84 11.44 4.24
N PRO A 31 9.32 12.66 4.54
CA PRO A 31 9.01 13.87 3.77
C PRO A 31 9.86 13.95 2.49
N ILE A 32 9.80 12.92 1.65
CA ILE A 32 10.51 12.80 0.37
C ILE A 32 9.56 12.34 -0.73
N ARG A 33 10.00 12.42 -1.98
CA ARG A 33 9.18 11.96 -3.12
C ARG A 33 9.27 10.44 -3.27
N GLY A 34 8.21 9.81 -3.77
CA GLY A 34 8.14 8.34 -3.92
C GLY A 34 9.34 7.75 -4.68
N TYR A 35 9.78 8.35 -5.78
CA TYR A 35 10.95 7.87 -6.51
C TYR A 35 12.26 7.93 -5.68
N GLN A 36 12.40 8.92 -4.79
CA GLN A 36 13.56 9.02 -3.90
C GLN A 36 13.48 7.94 -2.83
N PHE A 37 12.27 7.69 -2.31
CA PHE A 37 12.04 6.64 -1.34
C PHE A 37 12.37 5.26 -1.93
N CYS A 38 11.91 4.96 -3.14
CA CYS A 38 12.29 3.75 -3.85
C CYS A 38 13.79 3.67 -4.10
N TRP A 39 14.44 4.75 -4.53
CA TRP A 39 15.89 4.76 -4.69
C TRP A 39 16.64 4.43 -3.39
N HIS A 40 16.19 4.96 -2.25
CA HIS A 40 16.76 4.62 -0.95
C HIS A 40 16.51 3.17 -0.56
N LEU A 41 15.31 2.64 -0.82
CA LEU A 41 14.98 1.24 -0.59
C LEU A 41 15.86 0.31 -1.43
N ASN A 42 15.96 0.56 -2.73
CA ASN A 42 16.77 -0.25 -3.63
C ASN A 42 18.24 -0.30 -3.18
N ASN A 43 18.77 0.80 -2.63
CA ASN A 43 20.12 0.82 -2.08
C ASN A 43 20.26 0.18 -0.68
N SER A 44 19.21 0.21 0.15
CA SER A 44 19.30 -0.24 1.55
C SER A 44 18.93 -1.70 1.73
N ILE A 45 17.87 -2.15 1.05
CA ILE A 45 17.30 -3.49 1.19
C ILE A 45 17.58 -4.37 -0.04
N GLY A 46 18.09 -3.80 -1.13
CA GLY A 46 18.39 -4.53 -2.37
C GLY A 46 17.17 -4.95 -3.19
N LEU A 47 15.97 -4.53 -2.78
CA LEU A 47 14.72 -4.76 -3.52
C LEU A 47 14.65 -3.75 -4.67
N ASP A 48 14.53 -4.20 -5.91
CA ASP A 48 14.49 -3.33 -7.09
C ASP A 48 13.07 -2.80 -7.32
N PHE A 49 12.59 -1.90 -6.44
CA PHE A 49 11.28 -1.28 -6.62
C PHE A 49 11.23 -0.50 -7.92
N ARG A 50 10.25 -0.82 -8.75
CA ARG A 50 9.98 -0.11 -10.00
C ARG A 50 8.64 0.58 -9.91
N ILE A 51 8.56 1.75 -10.56
CA ILE A 51 7.28 2.39 -10.76
C ILE A 51 6.45 1.45 -11.64
N ASN A 52 5.30 1.03 -11.12
CA ASN A 52 4.39 0.24 -11.90
C ASN A 52 3.55 1.19 -12.77
N GLU A 53 3.12 0.73 -13.94
CA GLU A 53 2.10 1.42 -14.74
C GLU A 53 0.72 1.39 -14.05
N LEU A 54 0.59 0.60 -12.99
CA LEU A 54 -0.53 0.63 -12.05
C LEU A 54 -0.55 1.95 -11.27
N GLU A 55 -1.20 2.96 -11.86
CA GLU A 55 -1.66 4.12 -11.11
C GLU A 55 -3.02 3.81 -10.48
N ILE A 56 -3.15 3.98 -9.16
CA ILE A 56 -4.48 3.94 -8.54
C ILE A 56 -5.22 5.21 -8.94
N LYS A 57 -6.18 5.07 -9.86
CA LYS A 57 -7.02 6.15 -10.36
C LYS A 57 -8.28 6.25 -9.52
N ARG A 58 -8.29 7.19 -8.58
CA ARG A 58 -9.45 7.48 -7.74
C ARG A 58 -10.21 8.67 -8.29
N ILE A 59 -11.52 8.53 -8.52
CA ILE A 59 -12.37 9.65 -8.88
C ILE A 59 -13.03 10.18 -7.60
N TYR A 60 -12.64 11.38 -7.16
CA TYR A 60 -13.24 12.04 -6.01
C TYR A 60 -13.64 13.47 -6.37
N LYS A 61 -14.86 13.90 -5.99
CA LYS A 61 -15.41 15.23 -6.32
C LYS A 61 -15.26 15.63 -7.81
N LYS A 62 -15.52 14.69 -8.74
CA LYS A 62 -15.38 14.87 -10.20
C LYS A 62 -13.95 15.13 -10.71
N ARG A 63 -12.93 14.90 -9.87
CA ARG A 63 -11.52 14.99 -10.23
C ARG A 63 -10.89 13.60 -10.12
N GLN A 64 -10.02 13.27 -11.06
CA GLN A 64 -9.26 12.02 -11.04
C GLN A 64 -7.94 12.27 -10.32
N TYR A 65 -7.69 11.52 -9.26
CA TYR A 65 -6.44 11.49 -8.52
C TYR A 65 -5.70 10.22 -8.91
N SER A 66 -4.43 10.34 -9.28
CA SER A 66 -3.57 9.21 -9.63
C SER A 66 -2.54 9.01 -8.52
N PHE A 67 -2.70 7.98 -7.71
CA PHE A 67 -1.68 7.64 -6.72
C PHE A 67 -0.64 6.72 -7.35
N ALA A 68 0.63 7.14 -7.28
CA ALA A 68 1.74 6.33 -7.76
C ALA A 68 1.89 5.09 -6.87
N VAL A 69 1.98 3.93 -7.50
CA VAL A 69 2.26 2.65 -6.85
C VAL A 69 3.59 2.12 -7.38
N TYR A 70 4.44 1.70 -6.46
CA TYR A 70 5.69 1.02 -6.79
C TYR A 70 5.53 -0.43 -6.41
N GLU A 71 5.87 -1.32 -7.33
CA GLU A 71 5.83 -2.76 -7.06
C GLU A 71 7.24 -3.33 -7.04
N TYR A 72 7.42 -4.35 -6.22
CA TYR A 72 8.54 -5.27 -6.30
C TYR A 72 8.02 -6.68 -6.09
N LYS A 73 8.29 -7.55 -7.06
CA LYS A 73 7.94 -8.97 -7.00
C LYS A 73 9.22 -9.74 -6.78
N GLU A 74 9.29 -10.51 -5.70
CA GLU A 74 10.48 -11.30 -5.43
C GLU A 74 10.64 -12.36 -6.54
N PRO A 75 11.80 -12.46 -7.20
CA PRO A 75 11.98 -13.42 -8.31
C PRO A 75 12.00 -14.88 -7.85
N THR A 76 12.29 -15.12 -6.57
CA THR A 76 12.43 -16.45 -5.97
C THR A 76 11.24 -16.86 -5.12
N GLY A 77 10.33 -15.94 -4.80
CA GLY A 77 9.22 -16.15 -3.87
C GLY A 77 7.88 -15.72 -4.44
N SER A 78 6.82 -15.95 -3.66
CA SER A 78 5.47 -15.43 -3.93
C SER A 78 5.23 -14.07 -3.25
N LEU A 79 6.24 -13.52 -2.58
CA LEU A 79 6.14 -12.28 -1.83
C LEU A 79 6.12 -11.09 -2.80
N GLU A 80 5.03 -10.33 -2.72
CA GLU A 80 4.85 -9.12 -3.50
C GLU A 80 4.78 -7.91 -2.58
N HIS A 81 5.59 -6.91 -2.90
CA HIS A 81 5.70 -5.67 -2.17
C HIS A 81 5.10 -4.53 -2.99
N TYR A 82 4.10 -3.85 -2.42
CA TYR A 82 3.46 -2.69 -3.03
C TYR A 82 3.65 -1.48 -2.14
N ILE A 83 4.20 -0.41 -2.69
CA ILE A 83 4.36 0.87 -2.00
C ILE A 83 3.41 1.88 -2.62
N TYR A 84 2.44 2.31 -1.83
CA TYR A 84 1.49 3.34 -2.21
C TYR A 84 1.93 4.68 -1.67
N ASN A 85 1.90 5.69 -2.52
CA ASN A 85 1.99 7.07 -2.05
C ASN A 85 0.64 7.46 -1.43
N ASN A 86 0.64 7.80 -0.14
CA ASN A 86 -0.61 8.11 0.56
C ASN A 86 -1.15 9.48 0.15
N LYS A 87 -0.34 10.37 -0.43
CA LYS A 87 -0.74 11.75 -0.76
C LYS A 87 -0.61 12.04 -2.24
N PHE A 88 -1.66 12.62 -2.84
CA PHE A 88 -1.64 13.11 -4.21
C PHE A 88 -2.53 14.34 -4.40
N ASP A 89 -1.99 15.44 -4.94
CA ASP A 89 -2.70 16.71 -5.21
C ASP A 89 -3.56 17.23 -4.04
N GLY A 90 -3.13 16.98 -2.79
CA GLY A 90 -3.85 17.40 -1.58
C GLY A 90 -4.89 16.42 -1.06
N GLU A 91 -5.19 15.34 -1.79
CA GLU A 91 -6.00 14.23 -1.33
C GLU A 91 -5.15 13.08 -0.78
N PHE A 92 -5.79 12.23 0.02
CA PHE A 92 -5.14 11.08 0.65
C PHE A 92 -5.79 9.77 0.22
N LEU A 93 -4.96 8.74 0.05
CA LEU A 93 -5.42 7.38 -0.22
C LEU A 93 -6.12 6.81 1.01
N LEU A 94 -5.50 6.99 2.19
CA LEU A 94 -6.07 6.71 3.49
C LEU A 94 -6.21 8.01 4.32
N PRO A 95 -7.37 8.68 4.28
CA PRO A 95 -7.60 9.90 5.05
C PRO A 95 -7.49 9.67 6.57
N GLU A 96 -7.73 8.45 7.06
CA GLU A 96 -7.51 8.10 8.47
C GLU A 96 -6.04 8.19 8.88
N PHE A 97 -5.13 7.92 7.94
CA PHE A 97 -3.69 7.93 8.15
C PHE A 97 -3.01 9.08 7.41
N LYS A 98 -3.61 10.28 7.42
CA LYS A 98 -3.06 11.49 6.77
C LYS A 98 -1.65 11.91 7.19
N HIS A 99 -1.16 11.37 8.30
CA HIS A 99 0.19 11.61 8.83
C HIS A 99 1.24 10.69 8.18
N LEU A 100 0.81 9.63 7.51
CA LEU A 100 1.68 8.75 6.75
C LEU A 100 1.90 9.30 5.34
N ASP A 101 3.14 9.27 4.88
CA ASP A 101 3.51 9.65 3.53
C ASP A 101 3.41 8.45 2.59
N PHE A 102 3.83 7.26 3.05
CA PHE A 102 3.81 6.03 2.27
C PHE A 102 3.16 4.88 3.03
N LEU A 103 2.58 3.96 2.29
CA LEU A 103 2.02 2.70 2.77
C LEU A 103 2.71 1.57 2.04
N TRP A 104 3.27 0.61 2.76
CA TRP A 104 3.90 -0.57 2.19
C TRP A 104 3.09 -1.81 2.53
N LEU A 105 2.40 -2.35 1.53
CA LEU A 105 1.68 -3.62 1.61
C LEU A 105 2.60 -4.77 1.16
N MET A 106 2.63 -5.84 1.93
CA MET A 106 3.30 -7.09 1.62
C MET A 106 2.23 -8.17 1.49
N ARG A 107 2.23 -8.87 0.36
CA ARG A 107 1.27 -9.93 0.05
C ARG A 107 2.00 -11.26 -0.08
N GLU A 108 1.72 -12.19 0.84
CA GLU A 108 2.15 -13.59 0.81
C GLU A 108 1.24 -14.42 1.75
N ASP A 109 1.20 -15.74 1.57
CA ASP A 109 0.53 -16.70 2.47
C ASP A 109 1.06 -16.62 3.93
N GLU A 110 2.35 -16.33 4.15
CA GLU A 110 2.89 -16.27 5.51
C GLU A 110 4.10 -15.32 5.65
N VAL A 111 3.83 -14.01 5.84
CA VAL A 111 4.90 -13.08 6.24
C VAL A 111 5.18 -13.22 7.73
N SER A 112 6.33 -13.81 8.06
CA SER A 112 6.80 -13.96 9.45
C SER A 112 7.01 -12.61 10.14
N ASP A 113 6.65 -12.51 11.43
CA ASP A 113 6.91 -11.30 12.24
C ASP A 113 8.39 -10.90 12.24
N ALA A 114 9.29 -11.88 12.20
CA ALA A 114 10.73 -11.65 12.11
C ALA A 114 11.11 -10.87 10.83
N SER A 115 10.54 -11.24 9.68
CA SER A 115 10.77 -10.59 8.39
C SER A 115 10.23 -9.16 8.37
N ILE A 116 9.05 -8.94 8.98
CA ILE A 116 8.46 -7.60 9.16
C ILE A 116 9.38 -6.74 10.02
N GLN A 117 9.82 -7.25 11.16
CA GLN A 117 10.69 -6.50 12.07
C GLN A 117 12.03 -6.17 11.41
N GLN A 118 12.63 -7.11 10.68
CA GLN A 118 13.85 -6.84 9.89
C GLN A 118 13.63 -5.73 8.86
N THR A 119 12.52 -5.80 8.11
CA THR A 119 12.17 -4.79 7.12
C THR A 119 11.98 -3.41 7.77
N ILE A 120 11.27 -3.34 8.89
CA ILE A 120 11.11 -2.13 9.71
C ILE A 120 12.48 -1.56 10.12
N GLN A 121 13.38 -2.40 10.63
CA GLN A 121 14.71 -1.93 11.04
C GLN A 121 15.50 -1.36 9.86
N ILE A 122 15.46 -2.02 8.70
CA ILE A 122 16.15 -1.54 7.49
C ILE A 122 15.58 -0.21 7.03
N ILE A 123 14.25 -0.09 6.93
CA ILE A 123 13.60 1.18 6.54
C ILE A 123 13.97 2.30 7.51
N ARG A 124 14.07 2.02 8.81
CA ARG A 124 14.49 3.02 9.81
C ARG A 124 15.94 3.49 9.65
N THR A 125 16.78 2.74 8.95
CA THR A 125 18.16 3.18 8.63
C THR A 125 18.20 4.21 7.50
N ILE A 126 17.12 4.33 6.71
CA ILE A 126 17.01 5.30 5.62
C ILE A 126 16.91 6.70 6.23
N PRO A 127 17.88 7.61 6.00
CA PRO A 127 17.93 8.91 6.66
C PRO A 127 16.65 9.77 6.56
N PRO A 128 15.95 9.84 5.42
CA PRO A 128 14.70 10.60 5.32
C PRO A 128 13.49 9.94 6.01
N VAL A 129 13.58 8.70 6.47
CA VAL A 129 12.48 8.06 7.20
C VAL A 129 12.45 8.59 8.63
N GLN A 130 11.30 9.14 9.01
CA GLN A 130 11.06 9.63 10.37
C GLN A 130 10.40 8.57 11.25
N LEU A 131 9.49 7.79 10.67
CA LEU A 131 8.75 6.77 11.39
C LEU A 131 8.37 5.63 10.46
N VAL A 132 8.40 4.42 11.00
CA VAL A 132 7.81 3.24 10.38
C VAL A 132 7.01 2.51 11.45
N ALA A 133 5.80 2.09 11.13
CA ALA A 133 4.92 1.37 12.04
C ALA A 133 4.14 0.30 11.28
N GLU A 134 3.92 -0.85 11.92
CA GLU A 134 3.00 -1.84 11.39
C GLU A 134 1.56 -1.36 11.60
N LEU A 135 0.75 -1.46 10.56
CA LEU A 135 -0.66 -1.12 10.56
C LEU A 135 -1.46 -2.42 10.43
N PRO A 136 -2.30 -2.75 11.41
CA PRO A 136 -3.22 -3.86 11.23
C PRO A 136 -4.22 -3.48 10.14
N VAL A 137 -4.34 -4.34 9.13
CA VAL A 137 -5.21 -4.13 7.97
C VAL A 137 -6.67 -3.93 8.41
N GLU A 138 -7.07 -4.47 9.56
CA GLU A 138 -8.37 -4.27 10.20
C GLU A 138 -8.67 -2.80 10.54
N GLN A 139 -7.66 -1.99 10.87
CA GLN A 139 -7.84 -0.57 11.20
C GLN A 139 -7.99 0.32 9.97
N VAL A 140 -7.65 -0.18 8.78
CA VAL A 140 -7.84 0.54 7.53
C VAL A 140 -9.32 0.52 7.19
N LYS A 141 -10.01 1.66 7.25
CA LYS A 141 -11.44 1.73 6.90
C LYS A 141 -11.64 1.75 5.40
N ASN A 142 -10.72 2.37 4.67
CA ASN A 142 -10.79 2.49 3.22
C ASN A 142 -9.93 1.44 2.48
N LYS A 143 -10.04 0.16 2.88
CA LYS A 143 -9.24 -0.95 2.30
C LYS A 143 -9.49 -1.12 0.81
N GLU A 144 -10.71 -0.80 0.37
CA GLU A 144 -11.12 -0.82 -1.03
C GLU A 144 -10.25 0.09 -1.91
N ASN A 145 -9.61 1.12 -1.35
CA ASN A 145 -8.71 2.01 -2.08
C ASN A 145 -7.34 1.37 -2.37
N LEU A 146 -7.00 0.28 -1.69
CA LEU A 146 -5.74 -0.44 -1.85
C LEU A 146 -5.88 -1.64 -2.79
N VAL A 147 -7.13 -2.00 -3.16
CA VAL A 147 -7.45 -3.03 -4.14
C VAL A 147 -7.47 -2.41 -5.53
N PHE A 148 -6.79 -3.03 -6.49
CA PHE A 148 -6.67 -2.59 -7.88
C PHE A 148 -7.08 -3.68 -8.87
#